data_AF-A0A210QHP6-F1
#
_entry.id   AF-A0A210QHP6-F1
#
_cell.length_a   1.000
_cell.length_b   1.000
_cell.length_c   1.000
_cell.angle_alpha   90.00
_cell.angle_beta   90.00
_cell.angle_gamma   90.00
#
_symmetry.space_group_name_H-M   'P 1'
#
loop_
_entity.id
_entity.type
_entity.pdbx_description
1 polymer ?
#
loop_
_entity_poly.entity_id
_entity_poly.type
_entity_poly.pdbx_seq_one_letter_code
_entity_poly.pdbx_strand_id
1 'polypeptide(L)'
;MPKTKKQLSKDSDEEFTPGPSSQAPSSQAHSTQAQKAAASMDPADQEKRLHDLVQYLLIMDQKKLPIKKMDINKHVLKEHRGAFPVMMKKAGDALLQVFGIELVALEDKLKGTYILVNRVDTDTEDLGNRDGQAGQDFTPVEWPEEDDAKTGLLMVILSLIFMNGQVMLDSYMWHTLKKLGIDTDFNHEVFGDSKKLITQEFAKQGYIEYTRQQNSDPPVYEFRWGQRAKQEISRKNCLDFVSQLYERDPEQWTSQWQAVLEEGEAMGTTSQD
;
A
#
# COMPACT_ATOMS: atom_id res chain seq x y z
N MET A 1 -36.82 51.89 -33.85
CA MET A 1 -35.95 52.83 -34.59
C MET A 1 -36.00 54.20 -33.90
N PRO A 2 -34.92 55.00 -33.93
CA PRO A 2 -34.08 55.23 -32.74
C PRO A 2 -34.02 56.72 -32.32
N LYS A 3 -33.30 57.00 -31.22
CA LYS A 3 -32.48 58.21 -30.91
C LYS A 3 -32.00 58.09 -29.44
N THR A 4 -30.82 58.47 -28.94
CA THR A 4 -29.46 58.81 -29.41
C THR A 4 -28.60 58.91 -28.13
N LYS A 5 -27.31 58.57 -28.23
CA LYS A 5 -26.23 58.67 -27.22
C LYS A 5 -26.12 60.04 -26.50
N LYS A 6 -25.60 60.08 -25.24
CA LYS A 6 -24.30 60.72 -24.88
C LYS A 6 -23.83 60.44 -23.43
N GLN A 7 -22.50 60.46 -23.28
CA GLN A 7 -21.54 60.31 -22.15
C GLN A 7 -21.88 61.15 -20.89
N LEU A 8 -21.27 61.03 -19.69
CA LEU A 8 -19.84 60.97 -19.34
C LEU A 8 -19.67 60.74 -17.80
N SER A 9 -18.51 60.16 -17.45
CA SER A 9 -17.88 59.80 -16.15
C SER A 9 -18.18 60.55 -14.84
N LYS A 10 -18.05 59.83 -13.70
CA LYS A 10 -17.22 60.27 -12.55
C LYS A 10 -16.88 59.11 -11.58
N ASP A 11 -15.58 58.93 -11.32
CA ASP A 11 -14.99 58.15 -10.23
C ASP A 11 -15.40 58.67 -8.85
N SER A 12 -15.50 57.77 -7.87
CA SER A 12 -15.29 58.03 -6.44
C SER A 12 -15.00 56.70 -5.73
N ASP A 13 -13.73 56.51 -5.37
CA ASP A 13 -13.18 55.49 -4.49
C ASP A 13 -13.63 55.66 -3.02
N GLU A 14 -13.28 54.66 -2.20
CA GLU A 14 -13.39 54.52 -0.73
C GLU A 14 -14.70 53.85 -0.25
N GLU A 15 -14.73 52.77 0.54
CA GLU A 15 -13.73 52.10 1.37
C GLU A 15 -14.30 50.69 1.69
N PHE A 16 -13.66 49.59 1.27
CA PHE A 16 -14.05 48.22 1.66
C PHE A 16 -13.00 47.67 2.62
N THR A 17 -13.34 47.65 3.91
CA THR A 17 -12.51 47.04 4.94
C THR A 17 -12.50 45.52 4.78
N PRO A 18 -11.33 44.86 4.66
CA PRO A 18 -11.27 43.41 4.62
C PRO A 18 -11.36 42.86 6.05
N GLY A 19 -12.50 42.25 6.39
CA GLY A 19 -12.60 41.40 7.58
C GLY A 19 -11.67 40.18 7.44
N PRO A 20 -11.01 39.72 8.52
CA PRO A 20 -10.04 38.64 8.42
C PRO A 20 -10.75 37.31 8.15
N SER A 21 -10.58 36.81 6.93
CA SER A 21 -10.98 35.45 6.55
C SER A 21 -10.04 34.46 7.23
N SER A 22 -10.45 33.95 8.40
CA SER A 22 -9.78 32.83 9.06
C SER A 22 -10.19 31.51 8.41
N GLN A 23 -9.43 31.08 7.39
CA GLN A 23 -9.50 29.71 6.86
C GLN A 23 -8.49 28.81 7.57
N ALA A 24 -8.96 28.17 8.66
CA ALA A 24 -8.63 26.83 9.20
C ALA A 24 -9.14 26.79 10.67
N PRO A 25 -9.82 25.72 11.14
CA PRO A 25 -9.29 24.34 11.09
C PRO A 25 -10.39 23.26 10.88
N SER A 26 -10.51 22.72 9.67
CA SER A 26 -11.35 21.54 9.44
C SER A 26 -10.77 20.28 10.13
N SER A 27 -9.45 20.15 10.20
CA SER A 27 -8.77 18.99 10.78
C SER A 27 -8.96 18.85 12.30
N GLN A 28 -8.87 19.95 13.06
CA GLN A 28 -9.07 19.92 14.53
C GLN A 28 -10.55 19.74 14.91
N ALA A 29 -11.49 20.24 14.11
CA ALA A 29 -12.92 20.04 14.37
C ALA A 29 -13.31 18.55 14.25
N HIS A 30 -12.78 17.85 13.24
CA HIS A 30 -13.02 16.41 13.03
C HIS A 30 -12.39 15.54 14.13
N SER A 31 -11.20 15.87 14.63
CA SER A 31 -10.57 15.13 15.73
C SER A 31 -11.32 15.29 17.05
N THR A 32 -11.78 16.52 17.35
CA THR A 32 -12.51 16.82 18.59
C THR A 32 -13.88 16.14 18.63
N GLN A 33 -14.57 16.05 17.48
CA GLN A 33 -15.84 15.34 17.36
C GLN A 33 -15.69 13.82 17.49
N ALA A 34 -14.62 13.25 16.91
CA ALA A 34 -14.34 11.82 17.02
C ALA A 34 -13.98 11.40 18.45
N GLN A 35 -13.21 12.24 19.16
CA GLN A 35 -12.89 12.05 20.58
C GLN A 35 -14.15 12.11 21.45
N LYS A 36 -15.05 13.08 21.21
CA LYS A 36 -16.34 13.15 21.91
C LYS A 36 -17.22 11.94 21.64
N ALA A 37 -17.28 11.47 20.39
CA ALA A 37 -18.05 10.27 20.03
C ALA A 37 -17.48 9.00 20.69
N ALA A 38 -16.15 8.87 20.79
CA ALA A 38 -15.52 7.78 21.52
C ALA A 38 -15.74 7.90 23.04
N ALA A 39 -15.69 9.11 23.60
CA ALA A 39 -15.90 9.36 25.03
C ALA A 39 -17.37 9.23 25.47
N SER A 40 -18.32 9.32 24.54
CA SER A 40 -19.74 9.03 24.82
C SER A 40 -20.07 7.54 24.94
N MET A 41 -19.11 6.66 24.62
CA MET A 41 -19.27 5.22 24.76
C MET A 41 -18.85 4.78 26.17
N ASP A 42 -19.53 3.78 26.70
CA ASP A 42 -19.10 3.13 27.94
C ASP A 42 -17.68 2.51 27.75
N PRO A 43 -16.76 2.66 28.70
CA PRO A 43 -15.40 2.14 28.56
C PRO A 43 -15.32 0.64 28.28
N ALA A 44 -16.21 -0.18 28.87
CA ALA A 44 -16.24 -1.61 28.64
C ALA A 44 -16.72 -1.94 27.21
N ASP A 45 -17.72 -1.20 26.71
CA ASP A 45 -18.16 -1.32 25.32
C ASP A 45 -17.07 -0.88 24.33
N GLN A 46 -16.30 0.17 24.67
CA GLN A 46 -15.18 0.62 23.85
C GLN A 46 -14.09 -0.45 23.73
N GLU A 47 -13.71 -1.09 24.84
CA GLU A 47 -12.70 -2.15 24.86
C GLU A 47 -13.15 -3.38 24.07
N LYS A 48 -14.40 -3.82 24.27
CA LYS A 48 -14.98 -4.92 23.50
C LYS A 48 -14.95 -4.64 22.00
N ARG A 49 -15.33 -3.43 21.59
CA ARG A 49 -15.31 -3.02 20.17
C ARG A 49 -13.88 -2.95 19.61
N LEU A 50 -12.90 -2.61 20.44
CA LEU A 50 -11.49 -2.60 20.03
C LEU A 50 -11.02 -4.02 19.74
N HIS A 51 -11.33 -4.97 20.63
CA HIS A 51 -11.01 -6.38 20.42
C HIS A 51 -11.70 -6.95 19.17
N ASP A 52 -13.00 -6.67 19.00
CA ASP A 52 -13.75 -7.05 17.80
C ASP A 52 -13.12 -6.44 16.52
N LEU A 53 -12.62 -5.20 16.60
CA LEU A 53 -11.96 -4.53 15.48
C LEU A 53 -10.64 -5.20 15.12
N VAL A 54 -9.77 -5.46 16.10
CA VAL A 54 -8.49 -6.15 15.87
C VAL A 54 -8.72 -7.53 15.27
N GLN A 55 -9.63 -8.31 15.86
CA GLN A 55 -9.98 -9.63 15.33
C GLN A 55 -10.53 -9.56 13.91
N TYR A 56 -11.42 -8.60 13.63
CA TYR A 56 -11.96 -8.39 12.29
C TYR A 56 -10.85 -8.05 11.28
N LEU A 57 -9.91 -7.17 11.63
CA LEU A 57 -8.81 -6.78 10.75
C LEU A 57 -7.93 -7.98 10.41
N LEU A 58 -7.56 -8.81 11.39
CA LEU A 58 -6.75 -10.01 11.19
C LEU A 58 -7.45 -11.04 10.30
N ILE A 59 -8.75 -11.29 10.50
CA ILE A 59 -9.54 -12.22 9.67
C ILE A 59 -9.62 -11.72 8.23
N MET A 60 -9.85 -10.41 8.04
CA MET A 60 -10.00 -9.84 6.70
C MET A 60 -8.68 -9.83 5.92
N ASP A 61 -7.53 -9.77 6.60
CA ASP A 61 -6.22 -9.80 5.94
C ASP A 61 -5.84 -11.19 5.40
N GLN A 62 -6.49 -12.28 5.84
CA GLN A 62 -6.21 -13.64 5.33
C GLN A 62 -6.36 -13.76 3.81
N LYS A 63 -7.26 -12.98 3.19
CA LYS A 63 -7.46 -12.96 1.73
C LYS A 63 -6.59 -11.93 1.01
N LYS A 64 -5.75 -11.21 1.76
CA LYS A 64 -4.95 -10.07 1.30
C LYS A 64 -5.75 -9.06 0.49
N LEU A 65 -7.03 -8.83 0.82
CA LEU A 65 -7.84 -7.79 0.18
C LEU A 65 -7.82 -6.51 1.03
N PRO A 66 -7.73 -5.31 0.41
CA PRO A 66 -7.84 -4.06 1.15
C PRO A 66 -9.16 -3.96 1.91
N ILE A 67 -9.06 -3.65 3.20
CA ILE A 67 -10.16 -3.60 4.15
C ILE A 67 -10.83 -2.23 4.04
N LYS A 68 -12.12 -2.18 3.69
CA LYS A 68 -12.83 -0.91 3.46
C LYS A 68 -13.32 -0.29 4.76
N LYS A 69 -13.17 1.02 4.90
CA LYS A 69 -13.77 1.83 5.98
C LYS A 69 -15.27 1.59 6.13
N MET A 70 -15.99 1.44 5.03
CA MET A 70 -17.44 1.19 5.06
C MET A 70 -17.78 -0.15 5.70
N ASP A 71 -16.99 -1.19 5.42
CA ASP A 71 -17.21 -2.53 5.95
C ASP A 71 -16.88 -2.57 7.45
N ILE A 72 -15.79 -1.93 7.87
CA ILE A 72 -15.46 -1.76 9.30
C ILE A 72 -16.60 -1.05 10.04
N ASN A 73 -17.13 0.05 9.49
CA ASN A 73 -18.24 0.77 10.10
C ASN A 73 -19.52 -0.06 10.15
N LYS A 74 -19.78 -0.93 9.17
CA LYS A 74 -20.98 -1.76 9.10
C LYS A 74 -20.91 -2.95 10.05
N HIS A 75 -19.77 -3.64 10.10
CA HIS A 75 -19.62 -4.92 10.78
C HIS A 75 -19.16 -4.77 12.23
N VAL A 76 -18.33 -3.77 12.53
CA VAL A 76 -17.71 -3.59 13.86
C VAL A 76 -18.32 -2.41 14.60
N LEU A 77 -18.25 -1.19 14.05
CA LEU A 77 -18.61 0.03 14.79
C LEU A 77 -20.11 0.32 14.83
N LYS A 78 -20.88 -0.12 13.84
CA LYS A 78 -22.36 -0.02 13.76
C LYS A 78 -22.88 1.39 14.01
N GLU A 79 -23.50 1.66 15.16
CA GLU A 79 -23.96 3.00 15.58
C GLU A 79 -22.82 3.96 15.96
N HIS A 80 -21.64 3.46 16.31
CA HIS A 80 -20.50 4.25 16.80
C HIS A 80 -19.53 4.70 15.71
N ARG A 81 -20.03 4.98 14.49
CA ARG A 81 -19.19 5.37 13.34
C ARG A 81 -18.36 6.64 13.58
N GLY A 82 -18.85 7.53 14.45
CA GLY A 82 -18.13 8.74 14.85
C GLY A 82 -16.82 8.46 15.59
N ALA A 83 -16.72 7.31 16.27
CA ALA A 83 -15.51 6.89 16.98
C ALA A 83 -14.44 6.27 16.07
N PHE A 84 -14.73 6.09 14.76
CA PHE A 84 -13.85 5.39 13.82
C PHE A 84 -12.38 5.85 13.87
N PRO A 85 -12.05 7.16 13.82
CA PRO A 85 -10.65 7.59 13.84
C PRO A 85 -9.91 7.18 15.12
N VAL A 86 -10.59 7.25 16.26
CA VAL A 86 -10.02 6.88 17.57
C VAL A 86 -9.83 5.36 17.66
N MET A 87 -10.83 4.60 17.23
CA MET A 87 -10.79 3.13 17.26
C MET A 87 -9.74 2.56 16.31
N MET A 88 -9.60 3.12 15.11
CA MET A 88 -8.56 2.71 14.16
C MET A 88 -7.16 2.99 14.67
N LYS A 89 -6.94 4.15 15.31
CA LYS A 89 -5.65 4.46 15.94
C LYS A 89 -5.31 3.43 17.02
N LYS A 90 -6.23 3.22 17.98
CA LYS A 90 -6.03 2.23 19.05
C LYS A 90 -5.83 0.81 18.53
N ALA A 91 -6.55 0.42 17.48
CA ALA A 91 -6.39 -0.90 16.86
C ALA A 91 -5.04 -1.04 16.15
N GLY A 92 -4.59 0.01 15.44
CA GLY A 92 -3.26 0.05 14.84
C GLY A 92 -2.15 -0.06 15.89
N ASP A 93 -2.26 0.70 16.98
CA ASP A 93 -1.30 0.63 18.10
C ASP A 93 -1.26 -0.79 18.69
N ALA A 94 -2.43 -1.42 18.90
CA ALA A 94 -2.51 -2.78 19.42
C ALA A 94 -1.97 -3.84 18.45
N LEU A 95 -2.25 -3.72 17.15
CA LEU A 95 -1.73 -4.62 16.12
C LEU A 95 -0.20 -4.56 16.06
N LEU A 96 0.36 -3.35 16.13
CA LEU A 96 1.82 -3.17 16.10
C LEU A 96 2.47 -3.70 17.39
N GLN A 97 1.93 -3.35 18.56
CA GLN A 97 2.54 -3.73 19.83
C GLN A 97 2.43 -5.22 20.17
N VAL A 98 1.32 -5.87 19.80
CA VAL A 98 1.06 -7.27 20.18
C VAL A 98 1.48 -8.25 19.09
N PHE A 99 1.31 -7.88 17.81
CA PHE A 99 1.55 -8.78 16.68
C PHE A 99 2.70 -8.33 15.78
N GLY A 100 3.28 -7.14 15.97
CA GLY A 100 4.25 -6.57 15.04
C GLY A 100 3.67 -6.27 13.66
N ILE A 101 2.34 -6.04 13.59
CA ILE A 101 1.64 -5.79 12.34
C ILE A 101 1.25 -4.32 12.26
N GLU A 102 1.68 -3.64 11.21
CA GLU A 102 1.32 -2.27 10.94
C GLU A 102 0.02 -2.17 10.14
N LEU A 103 -0.87 -1.27 10.57
CA LEU A 103 -2.10 -0.94 9.86
C LEU A 103 -1.88 0.27 8.95
N VAL A 104 -1.78 0.04 7.64
CA VAL A 104 -1.47 1.09 6.65
C VAL A 104 -2.71 1.49 5.86
N ALA A 105 -2.93 2.80 5.72
CA ALA A 105 -4.00 3.32 4.86
C ALA A 105 -3.54 3.43 3.40
N LEU A 106 -4.36 2.97 2.46
CA LEU A 106 -4.07 3.11 1.04
C LEU A 106 -4.47 4.49 0.50
N GLU A 107 -3.71 4.94 -0.50
CA GLU A 107 -3.83 6.27 -1.11
C GLU A 107 -4.63 6.23 -2.44
N ASP A 108 -4.86 7.42 -3.01
CA ASP A 108 -5.46 7.65 -4.33
C ASP A 108 -6.77 6.88 -4.62
N LYS A 109 -6.73 5.94 -5.58
CA LYS A 109 -7.90 5.18 -6.08
C LYS A 109 -8.48 4.25 -5.02
N LEU A 110 -7.72 3.98 -3.96
CA LEU A 110 -8.08 3.09 -2.86
C LEU A 110 -8.30 3.86 -1.54
N LYS A 111 -8.50 5.18 -1.60
CA LYS A 111 -8.75 6.00 -0.42
C LYS A 111 -9.88 5.45 0.45
N GLY A 112 -9.61 5.34 1.75
CA GLY A 112 -10.54 4.76 2.72
C GLY A 112 -10.53 3.24 2.76
N THR A 113 -9.48 2.62 2.23
CA THR A 113 -9.15 1.21 2.46
C THR A 113 -7.82 1.09 3.21
N TYR A 114 -7.63 -0.05 3.87
CA TYR A 114 -6.50 -0.31 4.76
C TYR A 114 -5.93 -1.69 4.46
N ILE A 115 -4.64 -1.88 4.69
CA ILE A 115 -3.95 -3.16 4.62
C ILE A 115 -3.21 -3.41 5.93
N LEU A 116 -2.94 -4.68 6.23
CA LEU A 116 -2.04 -5.07 7.30
C LEU A 116 -0.69 -5.47 6.69
N VAL A 117 0.39 -4.98 7.28
CA VAL A 117 1.77 -5.22 6.84
C VAL A 117 2.54 -5.82 8.00
N ASN A 118 3.18 -6.97 7.79
CA ASN A 118 4.03 -7.59 8.81
C ASN A 118 5.35 -6.82 8.91
N ARG A 119 5.76 -6.43 10.13
CA ARG A 119 7.05 -5.80 10.43
C ARG A 119 7.98 -6.70 11.25
N VAL A 120 7.50 -7.86 11.69
CA VAL A 120 8.32 -8.81 12.49
C VAL A 120 9.53 -9.31 11.71
N ASP A 121 9.42 -9.42 10.38
CA ASP A 121 10.50 -9.93 9.51
C ASP A 121 11.55 -8.86 9.15
N THR A 122 11.31 -7.58 9.49
CA THR A 122 12.24 -6.47 9.21
C THR A 122 13.13 -6.10 10.40
N ASP A 123 12.79 -6.51 11.61
CA ASP A 123 13.52 -6.14 12.84
C ASP A 123 14.60 -7.18 13.25
N THR A 124 14.78 -8.26 12.50
CA THR A 124 15.83 -9.27 12.76
C THR A 124 17.25 -8.78 12.47
N GLU A 125 17.44 -7.56 11.96
CA GLU A 125 18.77 -6.95 11.82
C GLU A 125 19.26 -6.23 13.11
N ASP A 126 18.45 -6.07 14.17
CA ASP A 126 18.83 -5.33 15.39
C ASP A 126 18.90 -6.14 16.71
N LEU A 127 19.09 -7.47 16.63
CA LEU A 127 19.56 -8.23 17.80
C LEU A 127 21.05 -8.53 17.67
N GLY A 128 21.83 -7.46 17.86
CA GLY A 128 23.26 -7.55 18.07
C GLY A 128 23.61 -8.52 19.22
N ASN A 129 24.68 -9.27 18.96
CA ASN A 129 25.52 -9.99 19.93
C ASN A 129 25.19 -11.47 20.20
N ARG A 130 25.55 -12.33 19.24
CA ARG A 130 26.13 -13.65 19.56
C ARG A 130 27.41 -13.88 18.77
N ASP A 131 28.47 -14.11 19.54
CA ASP A 131 29.83 -14.33 19.09
C ASP A 131 29.95 -15.47 18.07
N GLY A 132 30.69 -15.20 16.99
CA GLY A 132 31.63 -16.16 16.43
C GLY A 132 31.08 -17.44 15.79
N GLN A 133 30.29 -17.34 14.74
CA GLN A 133 30.41 -18.29 13.63
C GLN A 133 29.87 -17.69 12.33
N ALA A 134 30.69 -17.76 11.28
CA ALA A 134 30.30 -17.38 9.94
C ALA A 134 29.14 -18.27 9.46
N GLY A 135 27.99 -17.63 9.28
CA GLY A 135 26.79 -18.16 8.67
C GLY A 135 25.85 -16.98 8.54
N GLN A 136 25.88 -16.32 7.38
CA GLN A 136 24.80 -15.40 7.00
C GLN A 136 23.57 -16.28 6.81
N ASP A 137 22.91 -16.60 7.92
CA ASP A 137 21.63 -17.27 7.88
C ASP A 137 20.63 -16.23 7.39
N PHE A 138 20.42 -16.28 6.08
CA PHE A 138 19.21 -15.81 5.42
C PHE A 138 18.04 -16.13 6.34
N THR A 139 17.25 -15.12 6.68
CA THR A 139 15.84 -15.37 6.95
C THR A 139 15.14 -15.17 5.60
N PRO A 140 14.91 -16.23 4.81
CA PRO A 140 13.85 -16.16 3.81
C PRO A 140 12.63 -15.56 4.50
N VAL A 141 11.87 -14.73 3.80
CA VAL A 141 10.50 -14.49 4.24
C VAL A 141 9.89 -15.87 4.46
N GLU A 142 9.65 -16.25 5.72
CA GLU A 142 9.10 -17.55 6.07
C GLU A 142 7.63 -17.52 5.65
N TRP A 143 7.41 -17.85 4.38
CA TRP A 143 6.08 -18.05 3.86
C TRP A 143 5.51 -19.29 4.55
N PRO A 144 4.31 -19.21 5.16
CA PRO A 144 3.69 -20.37 5.77
C PRO A 144 3.73 -21.55 4.78
N GLU A 145 4.22 -22.71 5.24
CA GLU A 145 4.43 -23.93 4.43
C GLU A 145 3.18 -24.46 3.72
N GLU A 146 2.01 -23.83 3.93
CA GLU A 146 0.81 -24.01 3.13
C GLU A 146 0.94 -23.22 1.80
N ASP A 147 1.77 -23.76 0.90
CA ASP A 147 1.91 -23.42 -0.52
C ASP A 147 0.78 -22.55 -1.09
N ASP A 148 1.04 -21.26 -1.31
CA ASP A 148 0.34 -20.56 -2.39
C ASP A 148 1.34 -20.38 -3.53
N ALA A 149 1.33 -21.31 -4.48
CA ALA A 149 2.07 -21.17 -5.73
C ALA A 149 1.80 -19.80 -6.40
N LYS A 150 0.65 -19.16 -6.12
CA LYS A 150 0.36 -17.79 -6.54
C LYS A 150 1.29 -16.77 -5.88
N THR A 151 1.67 -16.94 -4.61
CA THR A 151 2.67 -16.10 -3.94
C THR A 151 4.04 -16.24 -4.62
N GLY A 152 4.45 -17.47 -4.96
CA GLY A 152 5.66 -17.70 -5.74
C GLY A 152 5.63 -16.99 -7.10
N LEU A 153 4.50 -17.11 -7.83
CA LEU A 153 4.29 -16.40 -9.09
C LEU A 153 4.29 -14.87 -8.90
N LEU A 154 3.67 -14.37 -7.84
CA LEU A 154 3.66 -12.96 -7.51
C LEU A 154 5.09 -12.45 -7.29
N MET A 155 5.92 -13.18 -6.55
CA MET A 155 7.33 -12.84 -6.33
C MET A 155 8.13 -12.79 -7.63
N VAL A 156 7.91 -13.75 -8.54
CA VAL A 156 8.53 -13.74 -9.88
C VAL A 156 8.12 -12.48 -10.64
N ILE A 157 6.83 -12.14 -10.65
CA ILE A 157 6.31 -10.97 -11.37
C ILE A 157 6.85 -9.66 -10.79
N LEU A 158 6.83 -9.50 -9.47
CA LEU A 158 7.36 -8.31 -8.80
C LEU A 158 8.86 -8.15 -9.07
N SER A 159 9.61 -9.26 -9.03
CA SER A 159 11.03 -9.27 -9.36
C SER A 159 11.28 -8.89 -10.82
N LEU A 160 10.50 -9.41 -11.77
CA LEU A 160 10.59 -9.01 -13.18
C LEU A 160 10.36 -7.51 -13.38
N ILE A 161 9.33 -6.94 -12.74
CA ILE A 161 9.04 -5.50 -12.80
C ILE A 161 10.21 -4.69 -12.23
N PHE A 162 10.77 -5.12 -11.09
CA PHE A 162 11.93 -4.49 -10.46
C PHE A 162 13.16 -4.52 -11.39
N MET A 163 13.49 -5.69 -11.92
CA MET A 163 14.63 -5.89 -12.83
C MET A 163 14.50 -5.05 -14.10
N ASN A 164 13.27 -4.78 -14.57
CA ASN A 164 12.99 -3.94 -15.73
C ASN A 164 12.90 -2.43 -15.40
N GLY A 165 13.37 -2.00 -14.23
CA GLY A 165 13.40 -0.58 -13.86
C GLY A 165 12.06 -0.04 -13.36
N GLN A 166 11.35 -0.82 -12.53
CA GLN A 166 10.06 -0.48 -11.87
C GLN A 166 8.81 -0.45 -12.77
N VAL A 167 8.98 -0.52 -14.10
CA VAL A 167 7.87 -0.48 -15.07
C VAL A 167 8.10 -1.53 -16.13
N MET A 168 7.08 -2.34 -16.42
CA MET A 168 7.17 -3.34 -17.48
C MET A 168 5.94 -3.27 -18.40
N LEU A 169 6.15 -3.24 -19.72
CA LEU A 169 5.05 -3.32 -20.68
C LEU A 169 4.38 -4.70 -20.64
N ASP A 170 3.06 -4.72 -20.84
CA ASP A 170 2.28 -5.95 -20.78
C ASP A 170 2.76 -7.01 -21.79
N SER A 171 3.07 -6.61 -23.03
CA SER A 171 3.62 -7.47 -24.07
C SER A 171 4.92 -8.17 -23.63
N TYR A 172 5.82 -7.46 -22.95
CA TYR A 172 7.06 -8.03 -22.44
C TYR A 172 6.84 -8.95 -21.24
N MET A 173 5.91 -8.58 -20.35
CA MET A 173 5.48 -9.42 -19.23
C MET A 173 4.94 -10.77 -19.71
N TRP A 174 3.96 -10.76 -20.63
CA TRP A 174 3.34 -11.97 -21.14
C TRP A 174 4.32 -12.87 -21.90
N HIS A 175 5.19 -12.27 -22.71
CA HIS A 175 6.23 -13.02 -23.41
C HIS A 175 7.23 -13.69 -22.44
N THR A 176 7.61 -13.01 -21.35
CA THR A 176 8.53 -13.55 -20.35
C THR A 176 7.87 -14.66 -19.54
N LEU A 177 6.62 -14.47 -19.09
CA LEU A 177 5.86 -15.50 -18.38
C LEU A 177 5.64 -16.75 -19.25
N LYS A 178 5.39 -16.59 -20.56
CA LYS A 178 5.28 -17.72 -21.48
C LYS A 178 6.57 -18.54 -21.59
N LYS A 179 7.74 -17.89 -21.55
CA LYS A 179 9.04 -18.58 -21.51
C LYS A 179 9.27 -19.34 -20.20
N LEU A 180 8.67 -18.87 -19.12
CA LEU A 180 8.67 -19.54 -17.81
C LEU A 180 7.60 -20.63 -17.69
N GLY A 181 6.89 -20.96 -18.78
CA GLY A 181 5.88 -22.02 -18.83
C GLY A 181 4.47 -21.56 -18.45
N ILE A 182 4.26 -20.27 -18.20
CA ILE A 182 2.95 -19.70 -17.85
C ILE A 182 2.33 -19.10 -19.11
N ASP A 183 1.54 -19.91 -19.81
CA ASP A 183 0.74 -19.42 -20.92
C ASP A 183 -0.55 -18.78 -20.41
N THR A 184 -0.79 -17.53 -20.78
CA THR A 184 -1.99 -16.78 -20.40
C THR A 184 -3.17 -16.99 -21.34
N ASP A 185 -2.94 -17.67 -22.47
CA ASP A 185 -4.00 -18.00 -23.43
C ASP A 185 -4.83 -19.22 -23.00
N PHE A 186 -4.34 -19.98 -22.01
CA PHE A 186 -4.97 -21.20 -21.49
C PHE A 186 -5.05 -21.18 -19.96
N ASN A 187 -5.95 -21.98 -19.40
CA ASN A 187 -5.99 -22.18 -17.96
C ASN A 187 -4.80 -23.05 -17.53
N HIS A 188 -3.99 -22.52 -16.61
CA HIS A 188 -2.92 -23.25 -15.96
C HIS A 188 -3.50 -24.21 -14.90
N GLU A 189 -2.91 -25.38 -14.74
CA GLU A 189 -3.39 -26.41 -13.79
C GLU A 189 -3.44 -25.89 -12.34
N VAL A 190 -2.42 -25.12 -11.95
CA VAL A 190 -2.29 -24.56 -10.60
C VAL A 190 -2.93 -23.17 -10.46
N PHE A 191 -2.88 -22.33 -11.51
CA PHE A 191 -3.26 -20.92 -11.41
C PHE A 191 -4.64 -20.60 -11.99
N GLY A 192 -5.25 -21.55 -12.71
CA GLY A 192 -6.44 -21.31 -13.50
C GLY A 192 -6.19 -20.25 -14.57
N ASP A 193 -7.04 -19.23 -14.63
CA ASP A 193 -6.87 -18.10 -15.55
C ASP A 193 -5.75 -17.16 -15.05
N SER A 194 -4.52 -17.43 -15.49
CA SER A 194 -3.31 -16.68 -15.11
C SER A 194 -3.44 -15.18 -15.45
N LYS A 195 -4.11 -14.84 -16.56
CA LYS A 195 -4.30 -13.44 -16.96
C LYS A 195 -5.19 -12.71 -15.96
N LYS A 196 -6.29 -13.34 -15.54
CA LYS A 196 -7.20 -12.79 -14.53
C LYS A 196 -6.54 -12.72 -13.15
N LEU A 197 -5.78 -13.75 -12.76
CA LEU A 197 -5.01 -13.76 -11.52
C LEU A 197 -4.10 -12.52 -11.46
N ILE A 198 -3.28 -12.31 -12.49
CA ILE A 198 -2.28 -11.25 -12.51
C ILE A 198 -2.92 -9.86 -12.64
N THR A 199 -3.84 -9.68 -13.60
CA THR A 199 -4.40 -8.35 -13.91
C THR A 199 -5.55 -7.94 -12.99
N GLN A 200 -6.19 -8.88 -12.29
CA GLN A 200 -7.34 -8.57 -11.43
C GLN A 200 -7.12 -8.95 -9.97
N GLU A 201 -6.66 -10.16 -9.67
CA GLU A 201 -6.54 -10.62 -8.28
C GLU A 201 -5.38 -9.91 -7.58
N PHE A 202 -4.16 -10.00 -8.11
CA PHE A 202 -2.99 -9.28 -7.57
C PHE A 202 -3.17 -7.76 -7.61
N ALA A 203 -3.89 -7.25 -8.61
CA ALA A 203 -4.25 -5.84 -8.67
C ALA A 203 -5.24 -5.42 -7.57
N LYS A 204 -6.26 -6.24 -7.30
CA LYS A 204 -7.21 -6.01 -6.20
C LYS A 204 -6.56 -6.14 -4.83
N GLN A 205 -5.58 -7.03 -4.69
CA GLN A 205 -4.77 -7.15 -3.49
C GLN A 205 -3.80 -5.97 -3.31
N GLY A 206 -3.59 -5.14 -4.35
CA GLY A 206 -2.74 -3.96 -4.28
C GLY A 206 -1.24 -4.24 -4.46
N TYR A 207 -0.87 -5.45 -4.90
CA TYR A 207 0.51 -5.77 -5.24
C TYR A 207 0.91 -5.25 -6.61
N ILE A 208 -0.03 -5.24 -7.56
CA ILE A 208 0.23 -4.86 -8.95
C ILE A 208 -0.66 -3.68 -9.35
N GLU A 209 -0.05 -2.68 -9.98
CA GLU A 209 -0.76 -1.65 -10.72
C GLU A 209 -0.72 -1.99 -12.21
N TYR A 210 -1.88 -2.28 -12.79
CA TYR A 210 -2.05 -2.52 -14.22
C TYR A 210 -2.79 -1.35 -14.86
N THR A 211 -2.05 -0.49 -15.54
CA THR A 211 -2.57 0.79 -16.05
C THR A 211 -2.36 0.94 -17.55
N ARG A 212 -3.34 1.56 -18.22
CA ARG A 212 -3.21 1.96 -19.63
C ARG A 212 -2.36 3.22 -19.73
N GLN A 213 -1.39 3.24 -20.63
CA GLN A 213 -0.63 4.44 -20.95
C GLN A 213 -1.53 5.51 -21.57
N GLN A 214 -1.39 6.74 -21.07
CA GLN A 214 -2.12 7.88 -21.60
C GLN A 214 -1.73 8.11 -23.06
N ASN A 215 -2.71 8.38 -23.92
CA ASN A 215 -2.52 8.74 -25.33
C ASN A 215 -1.84 7.65 -26.19
N SER A 216 -1.95 6.38 -25.79
CA SER A 216 -1.54 5.24 -26.62
C SER A 216 -2.65 4.81 -27.60
N ASP A 217 -2.31 4.79 -28.89
CA ASP A 217 -3.09 4.18 -29.97
C ASP A 217 -2.17 3.32 -30.86
N PRO A 218 -2.28 1.98 -30.84
CA PRO A 218 -3.26 1.18 -30.09
C PRO A 218 -3.04 1.25 -28.56
N PRO A 219 -4.03 0.84 -27.73
CA PRO A 219 -3.91 0.82 -26.28
C PRO A 219 -2.71 0.00 -25.80
N VAL A 220 -1.81 0.64 -25.06
CA VAL A 220 -0.66 -0.03 -24.41
C VAL A 220 -0.86 -0.03 -22.90
N TYR A 221 -0.57 -1.17 -22.26
CA TYR A 221 -0.65 -1.33 -20.82
C TYR A 221 0.72 -1.57 -20.21
N GLU A 222 0.88 -1.13 -18.95
CA GLU A 222 2.09 -1.31 -18.17
C GLU A 222 1.77 -1.82 -16.77
N PHE A 223 2.73 -2.59 -16.25
CA PHE A 223 2.79 -3.16 -14.92
C PHE A 223 3.75 -2.35 -14.05
N ARG A 224 3.30 -2.03 -12.84
CA ARG A 224 4.09 -1.40 -11.77
C ARG A 224 3.82 -2.09 -10.44
N TRP A 225 4.71 -1.91 -9.48
CA TRP A 225 4.43 -2.29 -8.09
C TRP A 225 3.33 -1.41 -7.51
N GLY A 226 2.32 -2.06 -6.95
CA GLY A 226 1.28 -1.39 -6.18
C GLY A 226 1.76 -1.03 -4.78
N GLN A 227 0.96 -0.22 -4.08
CA GLN A 227 1.31 0.28 -2.74
C GLN A 227 1.56 -0.85 -1.72
N ARG A 228 0.84 -1.99 -1.80
CA ARG A 228 1.10 -3.11 -0.90
C ARG A 228 2.45 -3.76 -1.17
N ALA A 229 2.81 -3.97 -2.44
CA ALA A 229 4.10 -4.55 -2.79
C ALA A 229 5.26 -3.70 -2.25
N LYS A 230 5.16 -2.37 -2.36
CA LYS A 230 6.17 -1.43 -1.84
C LYS A 230 6.31 -1.46 -0.31
N GLN A 231 5.30 -1.95 0.41
CA GLN A 231 5.29 -2.01 1.88
C GLN A 231 5.72 -3.37 2.41
N GLU A 232 5.35 -4.45 1.72
CA GLU A 232 5.59 -5.84 2.15
C GLU A 232 6.87 -6.45 1.54
N ILE A 233 7.31 -5.98 0.37
CA ILE A 233 8.43 -6.58 -0.37
C ILE A 233 9.57 -5.56 -0.48
N SER A 234 10.78 -5.95 -0.06
CA SER A 234 11.98 -5.13 -0.25
C SER A 234 12.59 -5.38 -1.63
N ARG A 235 13.20 -4.35 -2.24
CA ARG A 235 13.94 -4.51 -3.50
C ARG A 235 15.13 -5.45 -3.31
N LYS A 236 15.73 -5.44 -2.12
CA LYS A 236 16.81 -6.37 -1.70
C LYS A 236 16.35 -7.83 -1.87
N ASN A 237 15.19 -8.19 -1.34
CA ASN A 237 14.66 -9.56 -1.44
C ASN A 237 14.43 -9.97 -2.91
N CYS A 238 13.91 -9.06 -3.74
CA CYS A 238 13.78 -9.32 -5.18
C CYS A 238 15.15 -9.51 -5.86
N LEU A 239 16.13 -8.69 -5.53
CA LEU A 239 17.46 -8.77 -6.11
C LEU A 239 18.17 -10.06 -5.71
N ASP A 240 18.08 -10.45 -4.44
CA ASP A 240 18.66 -11.68 -3.92
C ASP A 240 18.00 -12.91 -4.56
N PHE A 241 16.67 -12.90 -4.69
CA PHE A 241 15.93 -13.97 -5.39
C PHE A 241 16.42 -14.15 -6.83
N VAL A 242 16.54 -13.06 -7.59
CA VAL A 242 17.01 -13.11 -8.99
C VAL A 242 18.48 -13.51 -9.06
N SER A 243 19.31 -13.01 -8.16
CA SER A 243 20.73 -13.32 -8.07
C SER A 243 20.98 -14.81 -7.84
N GLN A 244 20.20 -15.43 -6.95
CA GLN A 244 20.22 -16.88 -6.73
C GLN A 244 19.77 -17.65 -7.97
N LEU A 245 18.69 -17.22 -8.63
CA LEU A 245 18.18 -17.88 -9.83
C LEU A 245 19.19 -17.90 -11.00
N TYR A 246 20.01 -16.86 -11.11
CA TYR A 246 21.02 -16.71 -12.16
C TYR A 246 22.45 -17.04 -11.71
N GLU A 247 22.65 -17.48 -10.47
CA GLU A 247 23.97 -17.74 -9.87
C GLU A 247 24.95 -16.56 -10.06
N ARG A 248 24.48 -15.35 -9.79
CA ARG A 248 25.28 -14.11 -9.88
C ARG A 248 25.21 -13.32 -8.60
N ASP A 249 26.25 -12.55 -8.31
CA ASP A 249 26.23 -11.67 -7.14
C ASP A 249 25.26 -10.49 -7.36
N PRO A 250 24.48 -10.09 -6.34
CA PRO A 250 23.59 -8.92 -6.39
C PRO A 250 24.26 -7.64 -6.89
N GLU A 251 25.53 -7.41 -6.52
CA GLU A 251 26.32 -6.23 -6.89
C GLU A 251 26.60 -6.13 -8.39
N GLN A 252 26.54 -7.25 -9.13
CA GLN A 252 26.73 -7.27 -10.58
C GLN A 252 25.56 -6.60 -11.31
N TRP A 253 24.39 -6.51 -10.67
CA TRP A 253 23.23 -5.78 -11.18
C TRP A 253 23.32 -4.31 -10.76
N THR A 254 24.27 -3.56 -11.34
CA THR A 254 24.71 -2.26 -10.81
C THR A 254 23.57 -1.26 -10.59
N SER A 255 22.62 -1.16 -11.53
CA SER A 255 21.48 -0.24 -11.42
C SER A 255 20.48 -0.68 -10.35
N GLN A 256 20.23 -1.98 -10.23
CA GLN A 256 19.32 -2.55 -9.25
C GLN A 256 19.93 -2.51 -7.84
N TRP A 257 21.23 -2.77 -7.71
CA TRP A 257 21.98 -2.64 -6.47
C TRP A 257 21.94 -1.21 -5.94
N GLN A 258 22.15 -0.20 -6.80
CA GLN A 258 21.98 1.20 -6.38
C GLN A 258 20.55 1.50 -5.89
N ALA A 259 19.52 1.00 -6.58
CA ALA A 259 18.13 1.17 -6.14
C ALA A 259 17.82 0.48 -4.79
N VAL A 260 18.56 -0.57 -4.43
CA VAL A 260 18.50 -1.21 -3.10
C VAL A 260 19.20 -0.35 -2.04
N LEU A 261 20.36 0.22 -2.35
CA LEU A 261 21.07 1.12 -1.43
C LEU A 261 20.25 2.37 -1.11
N GLU A 262 19.68 3.02 -2.13
CA GLU A 262 18.81 4.19 -1.97
C GLU A 262 17.57 3.88 -1.10
N GLU A 263 17.04 2.66 -1.19
CA GLU A 263 15.92 2.20 -0.37
C GLU A 263 16.32 2.06 1.12
N GLY A 264 17.50 1.52 1.39
CA GLY A 264 18.03 1.39 2.74
C GLY A 264 18.30 2.74 3.41
N GLU A 265 18.86 3.70 2.66
CA GLU A 265 19.11 5.06 3.15
C GLU A 265 17.80 5.83 3.46
N ALA A 266 16.77 5.67 2.64
CA ALA A 266 15.46 6.26 2.87
C ALA A 266 14.76 5.71 4.13
N MET A 267 14.91 4.42 4.43
CA MET A 267 14.37 3.84 5.66
C MET A 267 15.13 4.27 6.91
N GLY A 268 16.46 4.42 6.84
CA GLY A 268 17.29 4.88 7.96
C GLY A 268 17.03 6.33 8.39
N THR A 269 16.59 7.19 7.47
CA THR A 269 16.29 8.61 7.77
C THR A 269 14.93 8.83 8.42
N THR A 270 14.00 7.87 8.34
CA THR A 270 12.63 8.02 8.90
C THR A 270 12.57 7.73 10.41
N SER A 271 13.62 7.13 10.99
CA SER A 271 13.69 6.79 12.43
C SER A 271 14.36 7.86 13.31
N GLN A 272 14.69 9.05 12.79
CA GLN A 272 15.40 10.10 13.54
C GLN A 272 14.62 11.39 13.84
N ASP A 273 13.33 11.48 13.49
CA ASP A 273 12.48 12.66 13.79
C ASP A 273 11.30 12.37 14.73
#